data_AF-A0A2I3H854-F1
#
_entry.id   AF-A0A2I3H854-F1
#
_cell.length_a   1.000
_cell.length_b   1.000
_cell.length_c   1.000
_cell.angle_alpha   90.00
_cell.angle_beta   90.00
_cell.angle_gamma   90.00
#
_symmetry.space_group_name_H-M   'P 1'
#
loop_
_entity.id
_entity.type
_entity.pdbx_description
1 polymer ?
#
loop_
_entity_poly.entity_id
_entity_poly.type
_entity_poly.pdbx_seq_one_letter_code
_entity_poly.pdbx_strand_id
1 'polypeptide(L)'
;MNVFRILGDLSHLLAMILLLGKIWRSKCCTGISGKSQILFALVFTTRYLDLVRVRLRLYKKFKKFNGPLLGLAQSLAAFSLTQILWTFSIYLESVAILPQLFMISKTGEAETITTHYLFFLGLYRALYLANWIRRYQTENFYDQIAVVSGVVQTIFYCDFFYLYVTKVLKGKKLSLPMPI
;
A
#
# COMPACT_ATOMS: atom_id res chain seq x y z
N MET A 1 -14.47 -5.52 -12.36
CA MET A 1 -13.16 -6.00 -11.85
C MET A 1 -12.32 -6.42 -13.03
N ASN A 2 -11.01 -6.21 -13.03
CA ASN A 2 -10.15 -6.64 -14.13
C ASN A 2 -8.99 -7.49 -13.63
N VAL A 3 -8.35 -8.20 -14.56
CA VAL A 3 -7.26 -9.13 -14.27
C VAL A 3 -6.09 -8.46 -13.54
N PHE A 4 -5.68 -7.25 -13.95
CA PHE A 4 -4.57 -6.54 -13.33
C PHE A 4 -4.83 -6.19 -11.87
N ARG A 5 -6.06 -5.76 -11.54
CA ARG A 5 -6.47 -5.47 -10.18
C ARG A 5 -6.48 -6.74 -9.32
N ILE A 6 -7.04 -7.84 -9.83
CA ILE A 6 -7.08 -9.11 -9.12
C ILE A 6 -5.66 -9.63 -8.85
N LEU A 7 -4.79 -9.63 -9.86
CA LEU A 7 -3.39 -10.03 -9.72
C LEU A 7 -2.64 -9.11 -8.75
N GLY A 8 -2.91 -7.80 -8.79
CA GLY A 8 -2.35 -6.85 -7.85
C GLY A 8 -2.75 -7.16 -6.41
N ASP A 9 -4.04 -7.38 -6.16
CA ASP A 9 -4.56 -7.72 -4.83
C ASP A 9 -3.98 -9.04 -4.31
N LEU A 10 -3.85 -10.05 -5.17
CA LEU A 10 -3.20 -11.32 -4.84
C LEU A 10 -1.71 -11.16 -4.53
N SER A 11 -0.98 -10.35 -5.32
CA SER A 11 0.43 -10.04 -5.08
C SER A 11 0.62 -9.34 -3.73
N HIS A 12 -0.25 -8.37 -3.41
CA HIS A 12 -0.21 -7.68 -2.13
C HIS A 12 -0.48 -8.62 -0.95
N LEU A 13 -1.50 -9.48 -1.08
CA LEU A 13 -1.81 -10.49 -0.08
C LEU A 13 -0.64 -11.46 0.12
N LEU A 14 -0.01 -11.90 -0.97
CA LEU A 14 1.16 -12.77 -0.91
C LEU A 14 2.33 -12.10 -0.18
N ALA A 15 2.58 -10.81 -0.42
CA ALA A 15 3.59 -10.05 0.31
C ALA A 15 3.32 -10.04 1.83
N MET A 16 2.08 -9.80 2.24
CA MET A 16 1.68 -9.84 3.66
C MET A 16 1.85 -11.25 4.26
N ILE A 17 1.45 -12.30 3.55
CA ILE A 17 1.61 -13.68 4.00
C ILE A 17 3.09 -14.04 4.16
N LEU A 18 3.95 -13.65 3.22
CA LEU A 18 5.40 -13.89 3.30
C LEU A 18 6.02 -13.20 4.51
N LEU A 19 5.66 -11.93 4.75
CA LEU A 19 6.15 -11.18 5.90
C LEU A 19 5.71 -11.81 7.23
N LEU A 20 4.41 -12.12 7.37
CA LEU A 20 3.88 -12.77 8.58
C LEU A 20 4.46 -14.17 8.77
N GLY A 21 4.58 -14.95 7.70
CA GLY A 21 5.20 -16.27 7.70
C GLY A 21 6.66 -16.22 8.14
N LYS A 22 7.42 -15.21 7.68
CA LYS A 22 8.80 -14.95 8.13
C LYS A 22 8.83 -14.73 9.63
N ILE A 23 8.08 -13.75 10.13
CA ILE A 23 8.05 -13.38 11.56
C ILE A 23 7.62 -14.58 12.41
N TRP A 24 6.59 -15.32 11.98
CA TRP A 24 6.06 -16.45 12.70
C TRP A 24 7.04 -17.62 12.80
N ARG A 25 7.74 -17.94 11.70
CA ARG A 25 8.68 -19.08 11.65
C ARG A 25 10.02 -18.76 12.28
N SER A 26 10.58 -17.57 12.02
CA SER A 26 11.89 -17.20 12.56
C SER A 26 11.83 -16.70 14.00
N LYS A 27 10.63 -16.37 14.50
CA LYS A 27 10.40 -15.74 15.82
C LYS A 27 11.24 -14.47 16.01
N CYS A 28 11.67 -13.84 14.91
CA CYS A 28 12.54 -12.68 14.91
C CYS A 28 12.18 -11.70 13.79
N CYS A 29 12.30 -10.40 14.08
CA CYS A 29 11.99 -9.33 13.13
C CYS A 29 13.25 -8.73 12.48
N THR A 30 14.41 -9.43 12.55
CA THR A 30 15.65 -9.00 11.91
C THR A 30 15.43 -8.72 10.42
N GLY A 31 16.00 -7.64 9.88
CA GLY A 31 15.84 -7.28 8.47
C GLY A 31 14.50 -6.60 8.11
N ILE A 32 13.58 -6.41 9.07
CA ILE A 32 12.31 -5.69 8.87
C ILE A 32 12.32 -4.35 9.61
N SER A 33 11.98 -3.28 8.90
CA SER A 33 11.88 -1.92 9.43
C SER A 33 10.54 -1.71 10.14
N GLY A 34 10.58 -1.60 11.47
CA GLY A 34 9.40 -1.28 12.29
C GLY A 34 8.75 0.06 11.90
N LYS A 35 9.54 1.04 11.45
CA LYS A 35 9.04 2.33 10.97
C LYS A 35 8.10 2.15 9.78
N SER A 36 8.49 1.36 8.77
CA SER A 36 7.62 1.06 7.64
C SER A 36 6.36 0.32 8.04
N GLN A 37 6.45 -0.63 8.98
CA GLN A 37 5.27 -1.36 9.47
C GLN A 37 4.27 -0.45 10.17
N ILE A 38 4.74 0.50 10.98
CA ILE A 38 3.89 1.51 11.61
C ILE A 38 3.20 2.39 10.56
N LEU A 39 3.94 2.82 9.52
CA LEU A 39 3.37 3.62 8.43
C LEU A 39 2.30 2.84 7.66
N PHE A 40 2.55 1.57 7.30
CA PHE A 40 1.54 0.73 6.65
C PHE A 40 0.33 0.46 7.54
N ALA A 41 0.53 0.25 8.84
CA ALA A 41 -0.59 0.11 9.78
C ALA A 41 -1.44 1.40 9.82
N LEU A 42 -0.81 2.58 9.82
CA LEU A 42 -1.50 3.86 9.77
C LEU A 42 -2.25 4.07 8.44
N VAL A 43 -1.66 3.68 7.30
CA VAL A 43 -2.32 3.67 5.99
C VAL A 43 -3.60 2.86 6.04
N PHE A 44 -3.53 1.59 6.49
CA PHE A 44 -4.71 0.73 6.52
C PHE A 44 -5.76 1.22 7.52
N THR A 45 -5.33 1.73 8.67
CA THR A 45 -6.24 2.31 9.66
C THR A 45 -7.00 3.49 9.04
N THR A 46 -6.28 4.49 8.52
CA THR A 46 -6.90 5.70 7.96
C THR A 46 -7.76 5.42 6.72
N ARG A 47 -7.36 4.47 5.88
CA ARG A 47 -8.10 4.07 4.67
C ARG A 47 -9.40 3.34 4.97
N TYR A 48 -9.43 2.49 5.99
CA TYR A 48 -10.58 1.64 6.30
C TYR A 48 -11.44 2.15 7.45
N LEU A 49 -11.11 3.30 8.07
CA LEU A 49 -11.98 4.00 9.02
C LEU A 49 -13.39 4.27 8.45
N ASP A 50 -13.52 4.38 7.13
CA ASP A 50 -14.80 4.55 6.45
C ASP A 50 -15.73 3.32 6.53
N LEU A 51 -15.21 2.11 6.74
CA LEU A 51 -16.05 0.90 6.89
C LEU A 51 -16.92 0.98 8.15
N VAL A 52 -16.38 1.53 9.24
CA VAL A 52 -17.13 1.81 10.47
C VAL A 52 -18.18 2.90 10.21
N ARG A 53 -17.84 3.89 9.37
CA ARG A 53 -18.73 5.02 9.04
C ARG A 53 -19.87 4.65 8.10
N VAL A 54 -19.69 3.71 7.15
CA VAL A 54 -20.77 3.15 6.31
C VAL A 54 -21.77 2.38 7.16
N ARG A 55 -21.30 1.57 8.11
CA ARG A 55 -22.16 0.85 9.08
C ARG A 55 -22.98 1.82 9.94
N LEU A 56 -22.37 2.90 10.43
CA LEU A 56 -23.07 3.96 11.17
C LEU A 56 -24.04 4.75 10.29
N ARG A 57 -23.73 4.98 9.00
CA ARG A 57 -24.64 5.64 8.04
C ARG A 57 -25.87 4.79 7.74
N LEU A 58 -25.72 3.48 7.55
CA LEU A 58 -26.85 2.55 7.38
C LEU A 58 -27.70 2.48 8.66
N TYR A 59 -27.07 2.36 9.82
CA TYR A 59 -27.74 2.40 11.12
C TYR A 59 -28.49 3.72 11.35
N LYS A 60 -27.86 4.86 11.04
CA LYS A 60 -28.49 6.19 11.11
C LYS A 60 -29.57 6.38 10.05
N LYS A 61 -29.43 5.85 8.83
CA LYS A 61 -30.49 5.88 7.80
C LYS A 61 -31.75 5.15 8.27
N PHE A 62 -31.57 4.03 8.99
CA PHE A 62 -32.67 3.33 9.67
C PHE A 62 -33.26 4.11 10.85
N LYS A 63 -32.43 4.91 11.56
CA LYS A 63 -32.86 5.70 12.74
C LYS A 63 -33.30 7.15 12.41
N LYS A 64 -33.06 7.63 11.18
CA LYS A 64 -33.36 8.98 10.66
C LYS A 64 -34.82 9.06 10.23
N PHE A 65 -35.71 8.83 11.20
CA PHE A 65 -37.08 9.33 11.20
C PHE A 65 -37.18 10.65 12.00
N ASN A 66 -36.08 11.15 12.58
CA ASN A 66 -36.04 12.40 13.34
C ASN A 66 -35.00 13.38 12.74
N GLY A 67 -35.47 14.44 12.05
CA GLY A 67 -34.73 15.69 11.79
C GLY A 67 -33.84 15.78 10.53
N PRO A 68 -34.28 16.44 9.44
CA PRO A 68 -33.50 16.60 8.20
C PRO A 68 -32.24 17.49 8.33
N LEU A 69 -32.27 18.52 9.18
CA LEU A 69 -31.20 19.54 9.30
C LEU A 69 -29.90 19.02 9.96
N LEU A 70 -30.00 18.29 11.07
CA LEU A 70 -28.83 17.69 11.74
C LEU A 70 -28.16 16.61 10.85
N GLY A 71 -28.96 15.92 10.04
CA GLY A 71 -28.46 14.94 9.07
C GLY A 71 -27.74 15.56 7.88
N LEU A 72 -28.05 16.82 7.51
CA LEU A 72 -27.38 17.57 6.45
C LEU A 72 -26.02 18.12 6.94
N ALA A 73 -25.95 18.69 8.14
CA ALA A 73 -24.70 19.19 8.72
C ALA A 73 -23.65 18.08 8.95
N GLN A 74 -24.07 16.91 9.47
CA GLN A 74 -23.17 15.75 9.61
C GLN A 74 -22.76 15.14 8.26
N SER A 75 -23.62 15.22 7.25
CA SER A 75 -23.31 14.78 5.88
C SER A 75 -22.22 15.65 5.25
N LEU A 76 -22.35 16.97 5.35
CA LEU A 76 -21.41 17.92 4.77
C LEU A 76 -20.04 17.89 5.48
N ALA A 77 -20.01 17.82 6.81
CA ALA A 77 -18.75 17.74 7.58
C ALA A 77 -18.03 16.39 7.43
N ALA A 78 -18.77 15.28 7.32
CA ALA A 78 -18.18 13.95 7.15
C ALA A 78 -17.59 13.73 5.75
N PHE A 79 -18.12 14.40 4.72
CA PHE A 79 -17.58 14.34 3.36
C PHE A 79 -16.14 14.88 3.30
N SER A 80 -15.80 15.91 4.07
CA SER A 80 -14.45 16.48 4.13
C SER A 80 -13.43 15.56 4.85
N LEU A 81 -13.71 15.14 6.09
CA LEU A 81 -12.72 14.38 6.87
C LEU A 81 -12.43 13.00 6.26
N THR A 82 -13.44 12.32 5.71
CA THR A 82 -13.24 11.04 5.01
C THR A 82 -12.35 11.22 3.78
N GLN A 83 -12.61 12.23 2.95
CA GLN A 83 -11.78 12.48 1.77
C GLN A 83 -10.34 12.86 2.14
N ILE A 84 -10.16 13.64 3.22
CA ILE A 84 -8.84 13.98 3.77
C ILE A 84 -8.10 12.72 4.22
N LEU A 85 -8.73 11.87 5.02
CA LEU A 85 -8.11 10.63 5.53
C LEU A 85 -7.81 9.64 4.40
N TRP A 86 -8.71 9.51 3.42
CA TRP A 86 -8.49 8.69 2.25
C TRP A 86 -7.30 9.19 1.42
N THR A 87 -7.26 10.49 1.11
CA THR A 87 -6.17 11.13 0.36
C THR A 87 -4.84 11.02 1.10
N PHE A 88 -4.85 11.31 2.40
CA PHE A 88 -3.71 11.13 3.30
C PHE A 88 -3.19 9.69 3.24
N SER A 89 -4.07 8.69 3.30
CA SER A 89 -3.66 7.29 3.25
C SER A 89 -2.95 6.93 1.93
N ILE A 90 -3.33 7.54 0.80
CA ILE A 90 -2.72 7.29 -0.51
C ILE A 90 -1.33 7.90 -0.57
N TYR A 91 -1.18 9.15 -0.13
CA TYR A 91 0.14 9.78 -0.07
C TYR A 91 1.07 9.10 0.93
N LEU A 92 0.54 8.66 2.07
CA LEU A 92 1.34 7.96 3.08
C LEU A 92 1.81 6.60 2.57
N GLU A 93 0.95 5.84 1.87
CA GLU A 93 1.31 4.54 1.29
C GLU A 93 2.45 4.64 0.30
N SER A 94 2.49 5.71 -0.51
CA SER A 94 3.51 5.87 -1.53
C SER A 94 4.91 6.01 -0.95
N VAL A 95 5.04 6.54 0.27
CA VAL A 95 6.32 6.75 0.97
C VAL A 95 6.56 5.76 2.12
N ALA A 96 5.57 4.98 2.52
CA ALA A 96 5.64 4.09 3.68
C ALA A 96 6.78 3.04 3.59
N ILE A 97 7.20 2.70 2.38
CA ILE A 97 8.29 1.73 2.15
C ILE A 97 9.70 2.31 2.34
N LEU A 98 9.86 3.64 2.27
CA LEU A 98 11.19 4.27 2.28
C LEU A 98 12.07 3.87 3.48
N PRO A 99 11.56 3.81 4.73
CA PRO A 99 12.37 3.36 5.86
C PRO A 99 12.90 1.92 5.71
N GLN A 100 12.16 1.03 5.05
CA GLN A 100 12.58 -0.36 4.80
C GLN A 100 13.65 -0.43 3.72
N LEU A 101 13.50 0.32 2.62
CA LEU A 101 14.50 0.38 1.55
C LEU A 101 15.81 0.98 2.06
N PHE A 102 15.73 2.08 2.82
CA PHE A 102 16.90 2.72 3.42
C PHE A 102 17.64 1.78 4.39
N MET A 103 16.89 1.04 5.22
CA MET A 103 17.49 0.07 6.13
C MET A 103 18.29 -0.99 5.36
N ILE A 104 17.74 -1.52 4.27
CA ILE A 104 18.41 -2.53 3.43
C ILE A 104 19.64 -1.93 2.73
N SER A 105 19.58 -0.67 2.30
CA SER A 105 20.76 0.01 1.75
C SER A 105 21.89 0.23 2.76
N LYS A 106 21.56 0.37 4.05
CA LYS A 106 22.54 0.56 5.12
C LYS A 106 23.11 -0.76 5.64
N THR A 107 22.29 -1.80 5.72
CA THR A 107 22.76 -3.13 6.13
C THR A 107 23.56 -3.83 5.05
N GLY A 108 23.41 -3.42 3.79
CA GLY A 108 24.15 -3.97 2.66
C GLY A 108 23.79 -5.42 2.34
N GLU A 109 22.88 -6.04 3.08
CA GLU A 109 22.34 -7.38 2.87
C GLU A 109 20.85 -7.42 3.22
N ALA A 110 20.10 -8.21 2.47
CA ALA A 110 18.72 -8.57 2.80
C ALA A 110 18.50 -10.08 2.69
N GLU A 111 17.77 -10.63 3.66
CA GLU A 111 17.35 -12.02 3.65
C GLU A 111 16.47 -12.31 2.41
N THR A 112 16.62 -13.50 1.83
CA THR A 112 15.88 -13.91 0.62
C THR A 112 14.38 -13.76 0.78
N ILE A 113 13.80 -14.20 1.91
CA ILE A 113 12.35 -14.07 2.17
C ILE A 113 11.92 -12.60 2.18
N THR A 114 12.70 -11.72 2.82
CA THR A 114 12.45 -10.28 2.86
C THR A 114 12.51 -9.66 1.46
N THR A 115 13.44 -10.10 0.60
CA THR A 115 13.49 -9.62 -0.80
C THR A 115 12.29 -10.07 -1.62
N HIS A 116 11.79 -11.31 -1.44
CA HIS A 116 10.56 -11.76 -2.10
C HIS A 116 9.34 -10.97 -1.63
N TYR A 117 9.22 -10.73 -0.32
CA TYR A 117 8.17 -9.88 0.25
C TYR A 117 8.16 -8.50 -0.44
N LEU A 118 9.31 -7.83 -0.51
CA LEU A 118 9.45 -6.52 -1.14
C LEU A 118 9.15 -6.56 -2.64
N PHE A 119 9.52 -7.64 -3.32
CA PHE A 119 9.21 -7.81 -4.74
C PHE A 119 7.70 -7.89 -4.98
N PHE A 120 6.98 -8.74 -4.25
CA PHE A 120 5.52 -8.83 -4.38
C PHE A 120 4.81 -7.55 -3.93
N LEU A 121 5.39 -6.84 -2.96
CA LEU A 121 4.92 -5.53 -2.54
C LEU A 121 5.18 -4.43 -3.59
N GLY A 122 6.27 -4.47 -4.34
CA GLY A 122 6.43 -3.58 -5.50
C GLY A 122 5.48 -3.97 -6.63
N LEU A 123 5.36 -5.27 -6.89
CA LEU A 123 4.64 -5.82 -8.05
C LEU A 123 3.15 -5.49 -7.99
N TYR A 124 2.52 -5.49 -6.81
CA TYR A 124 1.12 -5.07 -6.71
C TYR A 124 0.94 -3.66 -7.26
N ARG A 125 1.89 -2.75 -7.02
CA ARG A 125 1.75 -1.36 -7.43
C ARG A 125 1.93 -1.19 -8.93
N ALA A 126 2.89 -1.89 -9.52
CA ALA A 126 3.05 -1.95 -10.97
C ALA A 126 1.77 -2.47 -11.67
N LEU A 127 1.15 -3.52 -11.10
CA LEU A 127 -0.12 -4.06 -11.60
C LEU A 127 -1.28 -3.07 -11.43
N TYR A 128 -1.30 -2.28 -10.35
CA TYR A 128 -2.30 -1.23 -10.16
C TYR A 128 -2.17 -0.08 -11.18
N LEU A 129 -0.94 0.30 -11.55
CA LEU A 129 -0.68 1.23 -12.65
C LEU A 129 -1.24 0.70 -13.97
N ALA A 130 -0.95 -0.56 -14.31
CA ALA A 130 -1.52 -1.21 -15.51
C ALA A 130 -3.06 -1.25 -15.47
N ASN A 131 -3.64 -1.53 -14.29
CA ASN A 131 -5.08 -1.45 -14.07
C ASN A 131 -5.64 -0.04 -14.37
N TRP A 132 -4.98 1.05 -13.93
CA TRP A 132 -5.47 2.40 -14.22
C TRP A 132 -5.36 2.77 -15.70
N ILE A 133 -4.28 2.38 -16.38
CA ILE A 133 -4.15 2.57 -17.84
C ILE A 133 -5.32 1.89 -18.56
N ARG A 134 -5.59 0.63 -18.23
CA ARG A 134 -6.71 -0.11 -18.82
C ARG A 134 -8.07 0.54 -18.50
N ARG A 135 -8.29 0.98 -17.25
CA ARG A 135 -9.54 1.66 -16.85
C ARG A 135 -9.74 2.99 -17.56
N TYR A 136 -8.65 3.74 -17.80
CA TYR A 136 -8.72 4.96 -18.58
C TYR A 136 -9.20 4.68 -20.01
N GLN A 137 -8.64 3.65 -20.65
CA GLN A 137 -9.00 3.26 -22.01
C GLN A 137 -10.42 2.67 -22.15
N THR A 138 -10.85 1.81 -21.22
CA THR A 138 -12.13 1.08 -21.35
C THR A 138 -13.30 1.74 -20.64
N GLU A 139 -13.05 2.46 -19.54
CA GLU A 139 -14.07 3.00 -18.64
C GLU A 139 -14.06 4.54 -18.58
N ASN A 140 -13.13 5.22 -19.27
CA ASN A 140 -12.88 6.67 -19.14
C ASN A 140 -12.72 7.14 -17.68
N PHE A 141 -12.25 6.24 -16.80
CA PHE A 141 -12.07 6.54 -15.39
C PHE A 141 -10.64 7.03 -15.13
N TYR A 142 -10.52 8.20 -14.52
CA TYR A 142 -9.23 8.78 -14.13
C TYR A 142 -9.27 9.34 -12.71
N ASP A 143 -8.38 8.86 -11.87
CA ASP A 143 -8.18 9.34 -10.49
C ASP A 143 -6.74 9.83 -10.35
N GLN A 144 -6.58 11.15 -10.46
CA GLN A 144 -5.27 11.80 -10.48
C GLN A 144 -4.47 11.54 -9.20
N ILE A 145 -5.12 11.54 -8.03
CA ILE A 145 -4.46 11.37 -6.73
C ILE A 145 -3.87 9.97 -6.64
N ALA A 146 -4.66 8.95 -7.00
CA ALA A 146 -4.22 7.56 -6.97
C ALA A 146 -3.10 7.28 -7.98
N VAL A 147 -3.22 7.80 -9.20
CA VAL A 147 -2.24 7.62 -10.28
C VAL A 147 -0.90 8.27 -9.92
N VAL A 148 -0.89 9.57 -9.57
CA VAL A 148 0.35 10.28 -9.24
C VAL A 148 1.07 9.63 -8.07
N SER A 149 0.35 9.33 -7.00
CA SER A 149 0.93 8.65 -5.83
C SER A 149 1.43 7.25 -6.17
N GLY A 150 0.78 6.57 -7.13
CA GLY A 150 1.21 5.25 -7.56
C GLY A 150 2.44 5.25 -8.43
N VAL A 151 2.61 6.28 -9.26
CA VAL A 151 3.85 6.50 -10.00
C VAL A 151 4.99 6.77 -9.02
N VAL A 152 4.80 7.70 -8.07
CA VAL A 152 5.79 8.00 -7.02
C VAL A 152 6.22 6.74 -6.26
N GLN A 153 5.24 5.95 -5.81
CA GLN A 153 5.52 4.70 -5.09
C GLN A 153 6.33 3.72 -5.95
N THR A 154 5.97 3.58 -7.23
CA THR A 154 6.65 2.64 -8.15
C THR A 154 8.08 3.08 -8.42
N ILE A 155 8.33 4.39 -8.56
CA ILE A 155 9.68 4.96 -8.73
C ILE A 155 10.59 4.55 -7.58
N PHE A 156 10.11 4.60 -6.33
CA PHE A 156 10.91 4.16 -5.19
C PHE A 156 11.27 2.67 -5.21
N TYR A 157 10.52 1.83 -5.92
CA TYR A 157 10.85 0.41 -6.10
C TYR A 157 11.75 0.12 -7.31
N CYS A 158 11.97 1.07 -8.23
CA CYS A 158 12.69 0.81 -9.47
C CYS A 158 14.11 0.26 -9.25
N ASP A 159 14.90 0.90 -8.39
CA ASP A 159 16.27 0.45 -8.07
C ASP A 159 16.25 -0.93 -7.40
N PHE A 160 15.32 -1.15 -6.48
CA PHE A 160 15.12 -2.45 -5.85
C PHE A 160 14.81 -3.56 -6.88
N PHE A 161 13.91 -3.31 -7.83
CA PHE A 161 13.58 -4.28 -8.88
C PHE A 161 14.77 -4.62 -9.77
N TYR A 162 15.54 -3.61 -10.17
CA TYR A 162 16.75 -3.82 -10.95
C TYR A 162 17.73 -4.76 -10.24
N LEU A 163 17.97 -4.53 -8.96
CA LEU A 163 18.86 -5.37 -8.16
C LEU A 163 18.29 -6.75 -7.87
N TYR A 164 16.98 -6.86 -7.67
CA TYR A 164 16.29 -8.12 -7.46
C TYR A 164 16.46 -9.05 -8.68
N VAL A 165 16.21 -8.53 -9.88
CA VAL A 165 16.32 -9.30 -11.13
C VAL A 165 17.78 -9.68 -11.42
N THR A 166 18.71 -8.76 -11.21
CA THR A 166 20.12 -8.99 -11.57
C THR A 166 20.88 -9.85 -10.57
N LYS A 167 20.52 -9.81 -9.28
CA LYS A 167 21.22 -10.54 -8.21
C LYS A 167 20.41 -11.72 -7.69
N VAL A 168 19.21 -11.47 -7.18
CA VAL A 168 18.42 -12.47 -6.42
C VAL A 168 17.93 -13.60 -7.33
N LEU A 169 17.41 -13.29 -8.52
CA LEU A 169 16.99 -14.34 -9.47
C LEU A 169 18.16 -15.21 -9.97
N LYS A 170 19.40 -14.70 -9.91
CA LYS A 170 20.61 -15.46 -10.25
C LYS A 170 21.22 -16.20 -9.04
N GLY A 171 20.50 -16.28 -7.92
CA GLY A 171 20.95 -16.92 -6.68
C GLY A 171 22.04 -16.16 -5.94
N LYS A 172 22.35 -14.92 -6.32
CA LYS A 172 23.32 -14.07 -5.61
C LYS A 172 22.61 -13.30 -4.50
N LYS A 173 23.29 -13.13 -3.36
CA LYS A 173 22.77 -12.30 -2.26
C LYS A 173 22.61 -10.84 -2.72
N LEU A 174 21.54 -10.19 -2.26
CA LEU A 174 21.31 -8.77 -2.52
C LEU A 174 22.31 -7.95 -1.71
N SER A 175 23.38 -7.48 -2.35
CA SER A 175 24.26 -6.46 -1.79
C SER A 175 23.95 -5.08 -2.36
N LEU A 176 23.69 -4.10 -1.51
CA LEU A 176 23.53 -2.71 -1.94
C LEU A 176 24.86 -1.96 -1.77
N PRO A 177 25.28 -1.13 -2.74
CA PRO A 177 26.39 -0.22 -2.52
C PRO A 177 26.00 0.73 -1.39
N MET A 178 26.85 0.86 -0.38
CA MET A 178 26.57 1.75 0.74
C MET A 178 26.47 3.20 0.22
N PRO A 179 25.45 3.96 0.62
CA PRO A 179 25.42 5.39 0.32
C PRO A 179 26.63 6.02 1.02
N ILE A 180 27.56 6.55 0.20
CA ILE A 180 28.75 7.30 0.59
C ILE A 180 28.33 8.50 1.46
#